data_AF-A0A4R0JZI7-F1
#
_entry.id   AF-A0A4R0JZI7-F1
#
_cell.length_a   1.000
_cell.length_b   1.000
_cell.length_c   1.000
_cell.angle_alpha   90.00
_cell.angle_beta   90.00
_cell.angle_gamma   90.00
#
_symmetry.space_group_name_H-M   'P 1'
#
loop_
_entity.id
_entity.type
_entity.pdbx_description
1 polymer ?
#
loop_
_entity_poly.entity_id
_entity_poly.type
_entity_poly.pdbx_seq_one_letter_code
_entity_poly.pdbx_strand_id
1 'polypeptide(L)'
;MSSGNRVAGVELGEVLRDRRKAAGRTIASVAVDAGLSVPYIANLENGRGNPTVSALDRLATALGARLEVGIGDEPPAEQPSIGAGLLSGSDRSAQVINTLAAAQSRSRPAIRAEVIRTLDALAGALDRAPTDADLDRLLDLLLLAEAGASATRAP
;
A
#
# COMPACT_ATOMS: atom_id res chain seq x y z
N MET A 1 -9.41 -31.28 7.30
CA MET A 1 -8.18 -30.65 7.81
C MET A 1 -8.27 -29.17 7.54
N SER A 2 -8.29 -28.38 8.61
CA SER A 2 -8.70 -26.97 8.64
C SER A 2 -7.60 -26.08 8.06
N SER A 3 -7.89 -25.46 6.91
CA SER A 3 -7.06 -24.42 6.30
C SER A 3 -7.90 -23.15 6.30
N GLY A 4 -7.59 -22.22 7.19
CA GLY A 4 -8.40 -21.01 7.34
C GLY A 4 -7.91 -20.08 8.43
N ASN A 5 -6.78 -19.41 8.19
CA ASN A 5 -6.47 -18.09 8.77
C ASN A 5 -5.28 -17.37 8.08
N ARG A 6 -5.04 -17.64 6.78
CA ARG A 6 -4.02 -16.88 6.04
C ARG A 6 -4.65 -15.62 5.47
N VAL A 7 -4.61 -14.53 6.24
CA VAL A 7 -4.66 -13.19 5.65
C VAL A 7 -3.25 -12.96 5.10
N ALA A 8 -3.14 -12.78 3.78
CA ALA A 8 -1.86 -12.67 3.09
C ALA A 8 -1.02 -11.52 3.68
N GLY A 9 0.03 -11.84 4.45
CA GLY A 9 1.03 -10.87 4.90
C GLY A 9 1.57 -11.08 6.32
N VAL A 10 0.74 -11.46 7.31
CA VAL A 10 1.15 -11.75 8.70
C VAL A 10 0.09 -12.67 9.31
N GLU A 11 0.50 -13.71 10.05
CA GLU A 11 -0.45 -14.55 10.80
C GLU A 11 -1.17 -13.67 11.84
N LEU A 12 -2.51 -13.58 11.78
CA LEU A 12 -3.34 -12.74 12.66
C LEU A 12 -2.97 -12.86 14.15
N GLY A 13 -2.60 -14.06 14.59
CA GLY A 13 -2.14 -14.33 15.95
C GLY A 13 -0.88 -13.55 16.35
N GLU A 14 0.07 -13.39 15.42
CA GLU A 14 1.28 -12.59 15.63
C GLU A 14 0.94 -11.10 15.79
N VAL A 15 0.07 -10.57 14.93
CA VAL A 15 -0.40 -9.18 15.03
C VAL A 15 -1.03 -8.89 16.40
N LEU A 16 -1.89 -9.80 16.87
CA LEU A 16 -2.53 -9.68 18.20
C LEU A 16 -1.50 -9.73 19.33
N ARG A 17 -0.56 -10.68 19.26
CA ARG A 17 0.52 -10.83 20.25
C ARG A 17 1.40 -9.59 20.33
N ASP A 18 1.81 -9.06 19.19
CA ASP A 18 2.74 -7.94 19.11
C ASP A 18 2.10 -6.65 19.60
N ARG A 19 0.84 -6.40 19.25
CA ARG A 19 0.07 -5.27 19.80
C ARG A 19 -0.09 -5.39 21.31
N ARG A 20 -0.43 -6.58 21.83
CA ARG A 20 -0.52 -6.81 23.27
C ARG A 20 0.81 -6.52 23.98
N LYS A 21 1.93 -7.02 23.44
CA LYS A 21 3.27 -6.78 23.98
C LYS A 21 3.65 -5.30 23.93
N ALA A 22 3.37 -4.61 22.82
CA ALA A 22 3.62 -3.18 22.67
C ALA A 22 2.82 -2.34 23.68
N ALA A 23 1.61 -2.77 24.02
CA ALA A 23 0.80 -2.16 25.07
C ALA A 23 1.22 -2.56 26.50
N GLY A 24 2.25 -3.41 26.67
CA GLY A 24 2.71 -3.89 27.98
C GLY A 24 1.68 -4.75 28.73
N ARG A 25 0.69 -5.31 28.04
CA ARG A 25 -0.44 -6.01 28.67
C ARG A 25 -0.20 -7.52 28.76
N THR A 26 -0.69 -8.14 29.83
CA THR A 26 -0.74 -9.62 29.94
C THR A 26 -1.95 -10.18 29.18
N ILE A 27 -1.90 -11.46 28.79
CA ILE A 27 -3.06 -12.13 28.18
C ILE A 27 -4.26 -12.10 29.14
N ALA A 28 -4.03 -12.28 30.44
CA ALA A 28 -5.07 -12.20 31.47
C ALA A 28 -5.74 -10.81 31.52
N SER A 29 -4.96 -9.74 31.44
CA SER A 29 -5.50 -8.38 31.42
C SER A 29 -6.35 -8.11 30.17
N VAL A 30 -5.89 -8.54 28.99
CA VAL A 30 -6.66 -8.39 27.74
C VAL A 30 -7.92 -9.27 27.75
N ALA A 31 -7.84 -10.47 28.33
CA ALA A 31 -8.97 -11.40 28.45
C ALA A 31 -10.14 -10.79 29.23
N VAL A 32 -9.84 -10.11 30.34
CA VAL A 32 -10.85 -9.42 31.15
C VAL A 32 -11.55 -8.34 30.33
N ASP A 33 -10.78 -7.44 29.71
CA ASP A 33 -11.34 -6.32 28.94
C ASP A 33 -12.09 -6.77 27.69
N ALA A 34 -11.56 -7.77 26.99
CA ALA A 34 -12.22 -8.36 25.83
C ALA A 34 -13.42 -9.23 26.23
N GLY A 35 -13.56 -9.61 27.50
CA GLY A 35 -14.53 -10.59 28.00
C GLY A 35 -14.39 -11.98 27.34
N LEU A 36 -13.14 -12.38 27.07
CA LEU A 36 -12.77 -13.67 26.48
C LEU A 36 -11.97 -14.48 27.48
N SER A 37 -11.79 -15.78 27.24
CA SER A 37 -10.98 -16.61 28.13
C SER A 37 -9.49 -16.50 27.81
N VAL A 38 -8.64 -16.59 28.84
CA VAL A 38 -7.18 -16.61 28.70
C VAL A 38 -6.70 -17.72 27.75
N PRO A 39 -7.19 -18.98 27.86
CA PRO A 39 -6.79 -20.05 26.93
C PRO A 39 -7.20 -19.77 25.48
N TYR A 40 -8.33 -19.11 25.27
CA TYR A 40 -8.79 -18.76 23.93
C TYR A 40 -7.85 -17.74 23.27
N ILE A 41 -7.50 -16.65 23.97
CA ILE A 41 -6.56 -15.64 23.46
C ILE A 41 -5.16 -16.24 23.23
N ALA A 42 -4.68 -17.08 24.16
CA ALA A 42 -3.40 -17.76 24.00
C ALA A 42 -3.36 -18.67 22.77
N ASN A 43 -4.46 -19.37 22.47
CA ASN A 43 -4.57 -20.16 21.25
C ASN A 43 -4.55 -19.26 20.00
N LEU A 44 -5.33 -18.18 20.01
CA LEU A 44 -5.36 -17.23 18.89
C LEU A 44 -4.00 -16.60 18.60
N GLU A 45 -3.28 -16.14 19.63
CA GLU A 45 -1.92 -15.60 19.45
C GLU A 45 -0.99 -16.64 18.81
N ASN A 46 -1.13 -17.92 19.15
CA ASN A 46 -0.36 -19.02 18.58
C ASN A 46 -0.89 -19.54 17.23
N GLY A 47 -1.77 -18.80 16.56
CA GLY A 47 -2.33 -19.18 15.25
C GLY A 47 -3.27 -20.38 15.31
N ARG A 48 -3.84 -20.70 16.49
CA ARG A 48 -4.75 -21.82 16.70
C ARG A 48 -6.17 -21.34 16.89
N GLY A 49 -7.11 -21.97 16.16
CA GLY A 49 -8.54 -21.72 16.26
C GLY A 49 -9.08 -20.89 15.10
N ASN A 50 -10.40 -20.71 15.08
CA ASN A 50 -11.12 -19.93 14.08
C ASN A 50 -11.95 -18.87 14.80
N PRO A 51 -11.41 -17.66 15.03
CA PRO A 51 -12.12 -16.62 15.75
C PRO A 51 -13.30 -16.09 14.94
N THR A 52 -14.37 -15.71 15.63
CA THR A 52 -15.47 -14.97 15.00
C THR A 52 -15.08 -13.50 14.83
N VAL A 53 -15.71 -12.81 13.88
CA VAL A 53 -15.53 -11.35 13.70
C VAL A 53 -15.80 -10.59 15.00
N SER A 54 -16.81 -11.02 15.77
CA SER A 54 -17.12 -10.44 17.08
C SER A 54 -15.99 -10.64 18.10
N ALA A 55 -15.34 -11.81 18.13
CA ALA A 55 -14.20 -12.04 19.01
C ALA A 55 -12.99 -11.16 18.62
N LEU A 56 -12.77 -10.98 17.31
CA LEU A 56 -11.71 -10.10 16.80
C LEU A 56 -11.97 -8.63 17.13
N ASP A 57 -13.21 -8.17 17.00
CA ASP A 57 -13.60 -6.79 17.31
C ASP A 57 -13.41 -6.47 18.81
N ARG A 58 -13.80 -7.40 19.68
CA ARG A 58 -13.59 -7.30 21.13
C ARG A 58 -12.11 -7.27 21.50
N LEU A 59 -11.29 -8.09 20.84
CA LEU A 59 -9.83 -8.09 21.03
C LEU A 59 -9.19 -6.78 20.53
N ALA A 60 -9.58 -6.31 19.34
CA ALA A 60 -9.09 -5.06 18.79
C ALA A 60 -9.42 -3.90 19.74
N THR A 61 -10.68 -3.82 20.20
CA THR A 61 -11.13 -2.81 21.16
C THR A 61 -10.33 -2.85 22.46
N ALA A 62 -10.15 -4.04 23.06
CA ALA A 62 -9.34 -4.21 24.28
C ALA A 62 -7.86 -3.83 24.09
N LEU A 63 -7.34 -3.90 22.86
CA LEU A 63 -5.98 -3.51 22.51
C LEU A 63 -5.86 -2.07 22.01
N GLY A 64 -6.93 -1.27 22.07
CA GLY A 64 -6.94 0.11 21.59
C GLY A 64 -6.84 0.24 20.07
N ALA A 65 -7.27 -0.78 19.34
CA ALA A 65 -7.31 -0.84 17.88
C ALA A 65 -8.76 -0.85 17.36
N ARG A 66 -8.91 -0.61 16.05
CA ARG A 66 -10.17 -0.76 15.32
C ARG A 66 -10.06 -1.97 14.40
N LEU A 67 -11.09 -2.82 14.36
CA LEU A 67 -11.20 -3.87 13.35
C LEU A 67 -11.84 -3.29 12.09
N GLU A 68 -11.16 -3.46 10.95
CA GLU A 68 -11.70 -3.15 9.64
C GLU A 68 -11.83 -4.45 8.84
N VAL A 69 -13.04 -4.73 8.35
CA VAL A 69 -13.33 -5.93 7.54
C VAL A 69 -13.82 -5.46 6.18
N GLY A 70 -13.05 -5.76 5.13
CA GLY A 70 -13.44 -5.57 3.75
C GLY A 70 -13.83 -6.90 3.11
N ILE A 71 -14.92 -6.88 2.32
CA ILE A 71 -15.23 -7.95 1.37
C ILE A 71 -15.13 -7.31 -0.01
N GLY A 72 -14.18 -7.78 -0.81
CA GLY A 72 -13.98 -7.36 -2.19
C GLY A 72 -13.39 -8.50 -2.99
N ASP A 73 -13.29 -8.32 -4.31
CA ASP A 73 -12.36 -9.11 -5.09
C ASP A 73 -10.96 -8.91 -4.51
N GLU A 74 -10.14 -9.97 -4.50
CA GLU A 74 -8.79 -9.94 -3.92
C GLU A 74 -8.10 -8.63 -4.34
N PRO A 75 -7.72 -7.75 -3.38
CA PRO A 75 -7.07 -6.50 -3.74
C PRO A 75 -5.88 -6.90 -4.60
N PRO A 76 -5.77 -6.40 -5.85
CA PRO A 76 -4.73 -6.86 -6.75
C PRO A 76 -3.42 -6.78 -6.00
N ALA A 77 -2.82 -7.94 -5.72
CA ALA A 77 -1.54 -8.05 -5.02
C ALA A 77 -0.64 -6.99 -5.63
N GLU A 78 -0.14 -6.03 -4.82
CA GLU A 78 0.57 -4.82 -5.28
C GLU A 78 1.21 -5.08 -6.64
N GLN A 79 0.47 -4.77 -7.71
CA GLN A 79 0.87 -5.27 -9.01
C GLN A 79 2.22 -4.62 -9.29
N PRO A 80 3.28 -5.42 -9.56
CA PRO A 80 4.59 -4.85 -9.80
C PRO A 80 4.44 -3.78 -10.86
N SER A 81 4.67 -2.52 -10.46
CA SER A 81 4.39 -1.37 -11.29
C SER A 81 5.24 -1.43 -12.55
N ILE A 82 4.58 -1.58 -13.70
CA ILE A 82 5.24 -1.61 -15.01
C ILE A 82 5.91 -0.25 -15.23
N GLY A 83 5.23 0.84 -14.86
CA GLY A 83 5.79 2.20 -14.90
C GLY A 83 7.07 2.33 -14.08
N ALA A 84 7.11 1.77 -12.86
CA ALA A 84 8.32 1.79 -12.03
C ALA A 84 9.50 1.03 -12.67
N GLY A 85 9.22 -0.08 -13.35
CA GLY A 85 10.22 -0.84 -14.11
C GLY A 85 10.81 -0.02 -15.26
N LEU A 86 9.95 0.53 -16.12
CA LEU A 86 10.35 1.36 -17.27
C LEU A 86 11.18 2.58 -16.84
N LEU A 87 10.74 3.28 -15.79
CA LEU A 87 11.48 4.45 -15.29
C LEU A 87 12.86 4.08 -14.73
N SER A 88 12.99 2.91 -14.12
CA SER A 88 14.27 2.50 -13.54
C SER A 88 15.30 2.12 -14.61
N GLY A 89 14.86 1.73 -15.81
CA GLY A 89 15.71 1.44 -16.96
C GLY A 89 16.02 2.62 -17.87
N SER A 90 15.53 3.83 -17.56
CA SER A 90 15.62 4.99 -18.47
C SER A 90 16.35 6.18 -17.83
N ASP A 91 17.59 6.44 -18.28
CA ASP A 91 18.37 7.63 -17.90
C ASP A 91 17.66 8.94 -18.30
N ARG A 92 16.98 8.92 -19.45
CA ARG A 92 16.16 10.05 -19.93
C ARG A 92 15.08 10.39 -18.93
N SER A 93 14.39 9.40 -18.37
CA SER A 93 13.35 9.63 -17.37
C SER A 93 13.90 10.36 -16.14
N ALA A 94 15.09 9.99 -15.66
CA ALA A 94 15.73 10.65 -14.52
C ALA A 94 16.06 12.12 -14.82
N GLN A 95 16.56 12.41 -16.03
CA GLN A 95 16.84 13.78 -16.47
C GLN A 95 15.56 14.62 -16.53
N VAL A 96 14.50 14.11 -17.15
CA VAL A 96 13.21 14.81 -17.26
C VAL A 96 12.58 15.05 -15.89
N ILE A 97 12.61 14.05 -15.00
CA ILE A 97 12.12 14.20 -13.62
C ILE A 97 12.88 15.29 -12.88
N ASN A 98 14.20 15.38 -13.04
CA ASN A 98 14.99 16.45 -12.43
C ASN A 98 14.57 17.83 -12.95
N THR A 99 14.39 17.97 -14.28
CA THR A 99 13.95 19.21 -14.91
C THR A 99 12.57 19.65 -14.42
N LEU A 100 11.59 18.75 -14.42
CA LEU A 100 10.22 19.05 -13.98
C LEU A 100 10.16 19.36 -12.48
N ALA A 101 10.91 18.62 -11.65
CA ALA A 101 10.98 18.88 -10.22
C ALA A 101 11.50 20.30 -9.93
N ALA A 102 12.54 20.74 -10.65
CA ALA A 102 13.08 22.09 -10.52
C ALA A 102 12.08 23.15 -11.01
N ALA A 103 11.49 22.97 -12.20
CA ALA A 103 10.55 23.94 -12.79
C ALA A 103 9.26 24.10 -11.96
N GLN A 104 8.75 23.02 -11.38
CA GLN A 104 7.49 23.02 -10.62
C GLN A 104 7.66 23.24 -9.12
N SER A 105 8.89 23.41 -8.63
CA SER A 105 9.19 23.47 -7.17
C SER A 105 8.64 22.26 -6.40
N ARG A 106 8.71 21.07 -7.00
CA ARG A 106 8.24 19.80 -6.40
C ARG A 106 9.42 18.87 -6.14
N SER A 107 9.27 17.94 -5.20
CA SER A 107 10.31 16.94 -4.96
C SER A 107 10.37 15.91 -6.09
N ARG A 108 11.59 15.45 -6.41
CA ARG A 108 11.81 14.39 -7.42
C ARG A 108 11.00 13.12 -7.15
N PRO A 109 10.90 12.61 -5.89
CA PRO A 109 10.05 11.46 -5.59
C PRO A 109 8.56 11.72 -5.90
N ALA A 110 8.06 12.94 -5.68
CA ALA A 110 6.67 13.26 -5.97
C ALA A 110 6.38 13.25 -7.48
N ILE A 111 7.27 13.83 -8.31
CA ILE A 111 7.15 13.78 -9.78
C ILE A 111 7.26 12.33 -10.26
N ARG A 112 8.24 11.57 -9.77
CA ARG A 112 8.42 10.15 -10.12
C ARG A 112 7.14 9.35 -9.83
N ALA A 113 6.56 9.51 -8.65
CA ALA A 113 5.34 8.80 -8.27
C ALA A 113 4.15 9.15 -9.18
N GLU A 114 4.06 10.39 -9.65
CA GLU A 114 3.01 10.81 -10.60
C GLU A 114 3.20 10.16 -11.97
N VAL A 115 4.43 10.15 -12.49
CA VAL A 115 4.74 9.54 -13.79
C VAL A 115 4.45 8.02 -13.74
N ILE A 116 4.83 7.36 -12.64
CA ILE A 116 4.53 5.94 -12.42
C ILE A 116 3.01 5.69 -12.45
N ARG A 117 2.25 6.45 -11.65
CA ARG A 117 0.78 6.33 -11.62
C ARG A 117 0.16 6.55 -13.01
N THR A 118 0.69 7.50 -13.77
CA THR A 118 0.19 7.81 -15.10
C THR A 118 0.46 6.66 -16.08
N LEU A 119 1.65 6.07 -16.06
CA LEU A 119 1.98 4.91 -16.89
C LEU A 119 1.15 3.67 -16.52
N ASP A 120 0.98 3.41 -15.23
CA ASP A 120 0.18 2.28 -14.78
C ASP A 120 -1.30 2.47 -15.15
N ALA A 121 -1.83 3.69 -15.06
CA ALA A 121 -3.17 4.02 -15.53
C ALA A 121 -3.31 3.89 -17.06
N LEU A 122 -2.24 4.21 -17.81
CA LEU A 122 -2.21 4.09 -19.26
C LEU A 122 -2.39 2.62 -19.72
N ALA A 123 -1.92 1.65 -18.92
CA ALA A 123 -2.09 0.23 -19.23
C ALA A 123 -3.57 -0.15 -19.42
N GLY A 124 -4.44 0.34 -18.53
CA GLY A 124 -5.88 0.10 -18.61
C GLY A 124 -6.53 0.79 -19.81
N ALA A 125 -6.04 1.97 -20.19
CA ALA A 125 -6.55 2.69 -21.36
C ALA A 125 -6.10 2.07 -22.70
N LEU A 126 -4.90 1.48 -22.74
CA LEU A 126 -4.33 0.85 -23.92
C LEU A 126 -4.76 -0.61 -24.10
N ASP A 127 -5.36 -1.22 -23.06
CA ASP A 127 -5.62 -2.66 -22.99
C ASP A 127 -4.34 -3.51 -23.24
N ARG A 128 -3.18 -2.97 -22.87
CA ARG A 128 -1.86 -3.61 -22.94
C ARG A 128 -0.87 -2.94 -22.00
N ALA A 129 0.22 -3.62 -21.68
CA ALA A 129 1.32 -3.00 -20.94
C ALA A 129 1.93 -1.80 -21.70
N PRO A 130 2.22 -0.68 -21.01
CA PRO A 130 3.01 0.41 -21.57
C PRO A 130 4.43 -0.05 -21.88
N THR A 131 5.02 0.55 -22.90
CA THR A 131 6.37 0.24 -23.42
C THR A 131 7.32 1.42 -23.23
N ASP A 132 8.62 1.24 -23.50
CA ASP A 132 9.59 2.34 -23.50
C ASP A 132 9.18 3.48 -24.44
N ALA A 133 8.60 3.15 -25.60
CA ALA A 133 8.10 4.16 -26.53
C ALA A 133 6.90 4.96 -25.96
N ASP A 134 6.08 4.35 -25.12
CA ASP A 134 4.99 5.04 -24.43
C ASP A 134 5.54 5.94 -23.30
N LEU A 135 6.58 5.49 -22.59
CA LEU A 135 7.34 6.32 -21.66
C LEU A 135 7.93 7.54 -22.37
N ASP A 136 8.65 7.36 -23.49
CA ASP A 136 9.28 8.47 -24.20
C ASP A 136 8.26 9.52 -24.67
N ARG A 137 7.12 9.07 -25.22
CA ARG A 137 6.02 9.98 -25.60
C ARG A 137 5.44 10.73 -24.41
N LEU A 138 5.27 10.07 -23.26
CA LEU A 138 4.81 10.73 -22.04
C LEU A 138 5.82 11.78 -21.58
N LEU A 139 7.11 11.47 -21.57
CA LEU A 139 8.17 12.40 -21.18
C LEU A 139 8.19 13.63 -22.11
N ASP A 140 8.07 13.42 -23.42
CA ASP A 140 7.99 14.50 -24.41
C ASP A 140 6.76 15.38 -24.16
N LEU A 141 5.60 14.78 -23.90
CA LEU A 141 4.36 15.50 -23.59
C LEU A 141 4.50 16.35 -22.33
N LEU A 142 5.13 15.81 -21.27
CA LEU A 142 5.35 16.54 -20.02
C LEU A 142 6.31 17.72 -20.21
N LEU A 143 7.38 17.54 -20.99
CA LEU A 143 8.30 18.63 -21.32
C LEU A 143 7.62 19.72 -22.16
N LEU A 144 6.81 19.33 -23.14
CA LEU A 144 6.03 20.26 -23.97
C LEU A 144 5.03 21.07 -23.13
N ALA A 145 4.34 20.40 -22.19
CA ALA A 145 3.41 21.06 -21.28
C ALA A 145 4.12 22.07 -20.36
N GLU A 146 5.29 21.73 -19.84
CA GLU A 146 6.09 22.63 -19.00
C GLU A 146 6.62 23.84 -19.78
N ALA A 147 7.07 23.63 -21.01
CA ALA A 147 7.52 24.73 -21.88
C ALA A 147 6.39 25.73 -22.17
N GLY A 148 5.17 25.24 -22.44
CA GLY A 148 3.99 26.09 -22.63
C GLY A 148 3.58 26.85 -21.37
N ALA A 149 3.62 26.20 -20.21
CA ALA A 149 3.34 26.82 -18.92
C ALA A 149 4.35 27.94 -18.58
N SER A 150 5.63 27.71 -18.88
CA SER A 150 6.70 28.71 -18.68
C SER A 150 6.53 29.93 -19.58
N ALA A 151 6.17 29.74 -20.86
CA ALA A 151 5.90 30.84 -21.80
C ALA A 151 4.75 31.74 -21.34
N THR A 152 3.76 31.19 -20.63
CA THR A 152 2.59 31.94 -20.13
C THR A 152 2.91 32.75 -18.85
N ARG A 153 4.02 32.44 -18.16
CA ARG A 153 4.45 33.11 -16.92
C ARG A 153 5.44 34.27 -17.15
N ALA A 154 5.92 34.48 -18.37
CA ALA A 154 6.81 35.60 -18.69
C ALA A 154 5.99 36.91 -18.84
N PRO A 155 6.33 37.98 -18.11
CA PRO A 155 5.68 39.29 -18.24
C PRO A 155 6.05 40.03 -19.53
#